data_AF-A0A2P6QK73-F1
#
_entry.id   AF-A0A2P6QK73-F1
#
_cell.length_a   1.000
_cell.length_b   1.000
_cell.length_c   1.000
_cell.angle_alpha   90.00
_cell.angle_beta   90.00
_cell.angle_gamma   90.00
#
_symmetry.space_group_name_H-M   'P 1'
#
loop_
_entity.id
_entity.type
_entity.pdbx_description
1 polymer ?
#
loop_
_entity_poly.entity_id
_entity_poly.type
_entity_poly.pdbx_seq_one_letter_code
_entity_poly.pdbx_strand_id
1 'polypeptide(L)' 'MVESGDPDFQWALPENEWDPMTLNYTSGTTSSPKGVVHCHRGLFIITVNSLLDWAVPRQPVYLWTLPMFHANGWSY' A
#
# COMPACT_ATOMS: atom_id res chain seq x y z
N MET A 1 3.74 19.50 2.59
CA MET A 1 3.07 19.12 1.32
C MET A 1 4.10 19.21 0.22
N VAL A 2 3.96 18.45 -0.87
CA VAL A 2 4.84 18.60 -2.04
C VAL A 2 4.53 19.95 -2.70
N GLU A 3 5.53 20.82 -2.84
CA GLU A 3 5.36 22.19 -3.34
C GLU A 3 5.52 22.30 -4.86
N SER A 4 6.22 21.35 -5.48
CA SER A 4 6.41 21.26 -6.94
C SER A 4 6.75 19.83 -7.36
N GLY A 5 6.56 19.52 -8.64
CA GLY A 5 6.91 18.24 -9.25
C GLY A 5 7.33 18.44 -10.71
N ASP A 6 8.02 17.44 -11.27
CA ASP A 6 8.46 17.45 -12.66
C ASP A 6 7.34 16.88 -13.57
N PRO A 7 6.76 17.68 -14.48
CA PRO A 7 5.72 17.20 -15.39
C PRO A 7 6.24 16.19 -16.41
N ASP A 8 7.55 16.17 -16.68
CA ASP A 8 8.19 15.29 -17.65
C ASP A 8 8.81 14.05 -16.98
N PHE A 9 8.53 13.83 -15.69
CA PHE A 9 9.06 12.70 -14.94
C PHE A 9 8.68 11.37 -15.59
N GLN A 10 9.69 10.63 -16.05
CA GLN A 10 9.53 9.29 -16.62
C GLN A 10 9.47 8.27 -15.47
N TRP A 11 8.26 7.95 -15.01
CA TRP A 11 8.09 6.90 -14.01
C TRP A 11 8.49 5.53 -14.58
N ALA A 12 9.08 4.69 -13.74
CA ALA A 12 9.50 3.35 -14.10
C ALA A 12 8.62 2.29 -13.43
N LEU A 13 8.42 1.17 -14.12
CA LEU A 13 7.85 -0.03 -13.52
C LEU A 13 8.88 -0.70 -12.60
N PRO A 14 8.43 -1.45 -11.58
CA PRO A 14 9.35 -2.31 -10.83
C PRO A 14 9.99 -3.33 -11.75
N GLU A 15 11.29 -3.55 -11.60
CA GLU A 15 12.02 -4.59 -12.35
C GLU A 15 11.58 -5.99 -11.91
N ASN A 16 11.23 -6.15 -10.63
CA ASN A 16 10.75 -7.39 -10.05
C ASN A 16 9.54 -7.16 -9.14
N GLU A 17 8.53 -8.01 -9.28
CA GLU A 17 7.33 -7.97 -8.42
C GLU A 17 7.62 -8.27 -6.93
N TRP A 18 8.79 -8.82 -6.63
CA TRP A 18 9.27 -9.06 -5.27
C TRP A 18 9.98 -7.87 -4.64
N ASP A 19 10.24 -6.81 -5.40
CA ASP A 19 10.91 -5.62 -4.89
C ASP A 19 10.05 -4.91 -3.84
N PRO A 20 10.66 -4.26 -2.83
CA PRO A 20 9.95 -3.50 -1.81
C PRO A 20 9.10 -2.39 -2.41
N MET A 21 7.81 -2.37 -2.06
CA MET A 21 6.88 -1.29 -2.43
C MET A 21 6.54 -0.41 -1.23
N THR A 22 6.38 -0.99 -0.04
CA THR A 22 6.01 -0.24 1.18
C THR A 22 6.75 -0.77 2.41
N LEU A 23 6.98 0.13 3.36
CA LEU A 23 7.55 -0.16 4.68
C LEU A 23 6.60 0.36 5.76
N ASN A 24 5.97 -0.57 6.48
CA ASN A 24 5.13 -0.26 7.63
C ASN A 24 5.90 -0.55 8.93
N TYR A 25 5.56 0.14 10.02
CA TYR A 25 6.13 -0.16 11.34
C TYR A 25 5.07 -0.72 12.28
N THR A 26 5.43 -1.73 13.05
CA THR A 26 4.59 -2.23 14.14
C THR A 26 4.61 -1.26 15.32
N SER A 27 3.57 -1.28 16.15
CA SER A 27 3.43 -0.38 17.30
C SER A 27 4.50 -0.57 18.39
N GLY A 28 5.17 -1.74 18.42
CA GLY A 28 6.22 -2.01 19.38
C GLY A 28 5.74 -2.11 20.84
N THR A 29 4.56 -2.67 21.09
CA THR A 29 4.01 -2.80 22.45
C THR A 29 4.84 -3.71 23.37
N THR A 30 5.53 -4.70 22.81
CA THR A 30 6.38 -5.65 23.58
C THR A 30 7.87 -5.32 23.51
N SER A 31 8.31 -4.60 22.48
CA SER A 31 9.70 -4.25 22.20
C SER A 31 9.78 -3.11 21.21
N SER A 32 10.96 -2.66 20.81
CA SER A 32 11.10 -1.66 19.74
C SER A 32 10.29 -2.02 18.47
N PRO A 33 9.69 -1.01 17.80
CA PRO A 33 9.00 -1.17 16.53
C PRO A 33 9.82 -1.95 15.50
N LYS A 34 9.15 -2.80 14.73
CA LYS A 34 9.75 -3.60 13.66
C LYS A 34 9.23 -3.14 12.31
N GLY A 35 10.13 -3.03 11.34
CA GLY A 35 9.78 -2.76 9.95
C GLY A 35 9.17 -4.00 9.29
N VAL A 36 8.05 -3.81 8.62
CA VAL A 36 7.35 -4.79 7.79
C VAL A 36 7.45 -4.31 6.35
N VAL A 37 8.25 -5.01 5.55
CA VAL A 37 8.46 -4.71 4.13
C VAL A 37 7.48 -5.52 3.29
N HIS A 38 6.69 -4.85 2.48
CA HIS A 38 5.80 -5.51 1.50
C HIS A 38 6.34 -5.35 0.09
N CYS A 39 6.24 -6.41 -0.71
CA CYS A 39 6.55 -6.38 -2.13
C CYS A 39 5.34 -6.06 -3.00
N HIS A 40 5.57 -5.65 -4.25
CA HIS A 40 4.51 -5.36 -5.22
C HIS A 40 3.53 -6.53 -5.38
N ARG A 41 4.04 -7.75 -5.54
CA ARG A 41 3.24 -8.97 -5.69
C ARG A 41 2.36 -9.23 -4.48
N GLY A 42 2.92 -9.06 -3.29
CA GLY A 42 2.23 -9.26 -2.03
C GLY A 42 1.02 -8.34 -1.90
N LEU A 43 1.22 -7.04 -2.18
CA LEU A 43 0.15 -6.04 -2.14
C LEU A 43 -0.92 -6.30 -3.20
N PHE A 44 -0.51 -6.59 -4.44
CA PHE A 44 -1.46 -6.89 -5.52
C PHE A 44 -2.38 -8.07 -5.19
N ILE A 45 -1.82 -9.19 -4.72
CA ILE A 45 -2.59 -10.40 -4.40
C ILE A 45 -3.63 -10.11 -3.32
N ILE A 46 -3.23 -9.39 -2.27
CA ILE A 46 -4.15 -9.12 -1.16
C ILE A 46 -5.23 -8.09 -1.57
N THR A 47 -4.93 -7.10 -2.43
CA THR A 47 -5.95 -6.20 -3.00
C THR A 47 -6.99 -6.98 -3.79
N VAL A 48 -6.57 -7.85 -4.71
CA VAL A 48 -7.50 -8.65 -5.52
C VAL A 48 -8.34 -9.58 -4.65
N ASN A 49 -7.71 -10.25 -3.67
CA ASN A 49 -8.41 -11.14 -2.76
C ASN A 49 -9.51 -10.39 -1.98
N SER A 50 -9.22 -9.20 -1.47
CA SER A 50 -10.19 -8.40 -0.71
C SER A 50 -11.35 -7.90 -1.56
N LEU A 51 -11.11 -7.50 -2.82
CA LEU A 51 -12.18 -7.11 -3.74
C LEU A 51 -13.15 -8.27 -4.03
N LEU A 52 -12.62 -9.49 -4.17
CA LEU A 52 -13.42 -10.70 -4.41
C LEU A 52 -14.20 -11.12 -3.17
N ASP A 53 -13.53 -11.19 -2.02
CA ASP A 53 -14.13 -11.64 -0.76
C ASP A 53 -15.29 -10.73 -0.33
N TRP A 54 -15.16 -9.42 -0.56
CA TRP A 54 -16.20 -8.44 -0.22
C TRP A 54 -17.21 -8.20 -1.34
N ALA A 55 -17.11 -8.93 -2.46
CA ALA A 55 -17.95 -8.79 -3.65
C ALA A 55 -18.12 -7.32 -4.08
N VAL A 56 -17.00 -6.57 -4.09
CA VAL A 56 -17.03 -5.13 -4.36
C VAL A 56 -17.59 -4.88 -5.77
N PRO A 57 -18.64 -4.02 -5.90
CA PRO A 57 -19.25 -3.78 -7.21
C PRO A 57 -18.30 -2.98 -8.11
N ARG A 58 -18.60 -2.96 -9.40
CA ARG A 58 -17.89 -2.06 -10.33
C ARG A 58 -18.13 -0.61 -9.91
N GLN A 59 -17.09 0.21 -10.04
CA GLN A 59 -17.12 1.65 -9.71
C GLN A 59 -17.57 1.93 -8.26
N PRO A 60 -16.93 1.31 -7.26
CA PRO A 60 -17.29 1.56 -5.87
C PRO A 60 -16.85 2.98 -5.45
N VAL A 61 -17.60 3.58 -4.53
CA VAL A 61 -17.14 4.78 -3.80
C VAL A 61 -16.44 4.30 -2.53
N TYR A 62 -15.11 4.46 -2.46
CA TYR A 62 -14.31 4.03 -1.33
C TYR A 62 -14.02 5.21 -0.39
N LEU A 63 -14.53 5.15 0.84
CA LEU A 63 -14.24 6.14 1.88
C LEU A 63 -12.95 5.78 2.61
N TRP A 64 -11.93 6.60 2.42
CA TRP A 64 -10.63 6.44 3.09
C TRP A 64 -10.66 7.05 4.49
N THR A 65 -10.56 6.24 5.54
CA THR A 65 -10.73 6.69 6.93
C THR A 65 -9.46 6.65 7.78
N LEU A 66 -8.42 5.94 7.33
CA LEU A 66 -7.21 5.69 8.13
C LEU A 66 -5.95 6.32 7.50
N PRO A 67 -4.94 6.73 8.28
CA PRO A 67 -3.69 7.24 7.71
C PRO A 67 -2.92 6.18 6.91
N MET A 68 -2.24 6.57 5.83
CA MET A 68 -1.46 5.62 5.00
C MET A 68 -0.28 4.98 5.73
N PHE A 69 0.19 5.52 6.85
CA PHE A 69 1.25 4.88 7.64
C PHE A 69 0.74 3.73 8.53
N HIS A 70 -0.58 3.50 8.57
CA HIS A 70 -1.18 2.43 9.36
C HIS A 70 -1.70 1.35 8.42
N ALA A 71 -0.95 0.25 8.22
CA ALA A 71 -1.27 -0.83 7.26
C ALA A 71 -2.00 -0.30 6.02
N ASN A 72 -1.39 0.75 5.48
CA ASN A 72 -1.78 1.58 4.35
C ASN A 72 -3.23 2.05 4.26
N GLY A 73 -3.81 2.43 5.40
CA GLY A 73 -5.13 3.03 5.45
C GLY A 73 -6.27 2.07 5.10
N TRP A 74 -5.95 0.77 5.04
CA TRP A 74 -6.77 -0.42 4.86
C TRP A 74 -7.39 -0.69 3.48
N SER A 75 -6.58 -0.60 2.41
CA SER A 75 -6.70 -1.49 1.23
C SER A 75 -5.37 -1.72 0.46
N TYR A 76 -4.24 -1.71 1.20
CA TYR A 76 -2.85 -2.03 0.78
C TYR A 76 -2.11 -0.96 -0.02
#